data_AF-A0A7C2ENL6-F1
#
_entry.id   AF-A0A7C2ENL6-F1
#
_cell.length_a   1.000
_cell.length_b   1.000
_cell.length_c   1.000
_cell.angle_alpha   90.00
_cell.angle_beta   90.00
_cell.angle_gamma   90.00
#
_symmetry.space_group_name_H-M   'P 1'
#
loop_
_entity.id
_entity.type
_entity.pdbx_description
1 polymer ?
#
loop_
_entity_poly.entity_id
_entity_poly.type
_entity_poly.pdbx_seq_one_letter_code
_entity_poly.pdbx_strand_id
1 'polypeptide(L)'
;YTIPHIASDGVLIVGDSGALCNGERLKGIHTAIKSGMIAAETILASLVKDDYSLSTLEAYEKGVRESYIGGELYKSRNFHQAFDKGRIAGLAVAGISTLTGGRFPRRIPIKAGHKHMVQFSGKNGDRYADLKYDDKLTFNKLTDVYYSSTQHDEDQPCHLHVLDTNICIDRCTKEYGNPCENFCPANVYEMVEEGEGRRRLHINFSNCVHCKTCDIMDPYQIIDWVPPEGGGGPNYKNM
;
A
#
# COMPACT_ATOMS: atom_id res chain seq x y z
N TYR A 1 -16.01 6.80 -0.49
CA TYR A 1 -15.51 8.09 0.05
C TYR A 1 -14.00 8.17 0.12
N THR A 2 -13.31 7.04 -0.01
CA THR A 2 -11.89 6.92 -0.35
C THR A 2 -11.66 6.72 -1.85
N ILE A 3 -12.69 6.25 -2.57
CA ILE A 3 -12.69 6.13 -4.03
C ILE A 3 -12.33 7.50 -4.67
N PRO A 4 -11.21 7.60 -5.40
CA PRO A 4 -10.86 8.79 -6.18
C PRO A 4 -11.81 8.94 -7.37
N HIS A 5 -11.54 9.87 -8.27
CA HIS A 5 -12.11 9.77 -9.61
C HIS A 5 -11.54 8.54 -10.29
N ILE A 6 -12.43 7.64 -10.72
CA ILE A 6 -12.06 6.34 -11.31
C ILE A 6 -12.39 6.25 -12.79
N ALA A 7 -12.78 7.37 -13.40
CA ALA A 7 -12.94 7.56 -14.83
C ALA A 7 -12.30 8.90 -15.25
N SER A 8 -11.71 8.92 -16.44
CA SER A 8 -11.19 10.10 -17.13
C SER A 8 -11.29 9.86 -18.65
N ASP A 9 -10.93 10.83 -19.48
CA ASP A 9 -10.86 10.64 -20.94
C ASP A 9 -9.96 9.45 -21.27
N GLY A 10 -10.53 8.42 -21.90
CA GLY A 10 -9.83 7.20 -22.31
C GLY A 10 -9.36 6.28 -21.17
N VAL A 11 -9.71 6.54 -19.90
CA VAL A 11 -9.14 5.82 -18.75
C VAL A 11 -10.22 5.42 -17.75
N LEU A 12 -10.14 4.16 -17.27
CA LEU A 12 -10.90 3.65 -16.14
C LEU A 12 -9.95 3.02 -15.11
N ILE A 13 -10.21 3.24 -13.81
CA ILE A 13 -9.45 2.66 -12.71
C ILE A 13 -10.32 1.61 -12.00
N VAL A 14 -9.86 0.36 -11.97
CA VAL A 14 -10.60 -0.78 -11.42
C VAL A 14 -9.91 -1.38 -10.19
N GLY A 15 -10.65 -2.16 -9.41
CA GLY A 15 -10.14 -2.90 -8.26
C GLY A 15 -9.52 -2.02 -7.17
N ASP A 16 -8.48 -2.54 -6.53
CA ASP A 16 -7.84 -1.88 -5.38
C ASP A 16 -7.09 -0.60 -5.75
N SER A 17 -6.68 -0.43 -7.02
CA SER A 17 -6.18 0.86 -7.53
C SER A 17 -7.23 1.97 -7.42
N GLY A 18 -8.52 1.63 -7.48
CA GLY A 18 -9.64 2.55 -7.25
C GLY A 18 -10.06 2.66 -5.78
N ALA A 19 -9.26 2.14 -4.84
CA ALA A 19 -9.59 2.07 -3.41
C ALA A 19 -10.93 1.38 -3.12
N LEU A 20 -11.20 0.27 -3.82
CA LEU A 20 -12.46 -0.48 -3.73
C LEU A 20 -12.46 -1.63 -2.70
N CYS A 21 -11.40 -1.77 -1.91
CA CYS A 21 -11.29 -2.77 -0.85
C CYS A 21 -12.07 -2.36 0.41
N ASN A 22 -12.82 -3.31 0.99
CA ASN A 22 -13.45 -3.13 2.29
C ASN A 22 -12.51 -3.56 3.42
N GLY A 23 -11.84 -2.59 4.03
CA GLY A 23 -10.91 -2.81 5.15
C GLY A 23 -11.55 -3.39 6.41
N GLU A 24 -12.83 -3.12 6.69
CA GLU A 24 -13.54 -3.69 7.85
C GLU A 24 -13.71 -5.21 7.73
N ARG A 25 -13.92 -5.69 6.50
CA ARG A 25 -14.15 -7.11 6.21
C ARG A 25 -12.89 -7.86 5.78
N LEU A 26 -11.78 -7.14 5.53
CA LEU A 26 -10.58 -7.64 4.87
C LEU A 26 -10.91 -8.31 3.52
N LYS A 27 -11.77 -7.67 2.71
CA LYS A 27 -12.24 -8.21 1.43
C LYS A 27 -12.28 -7.14 0.33
N GLY A 28 -11.57 -7.42 -0.77
CA GLY A 28 -11.58 -6.60 -1.99
C GLY A 28 -11.81 -7.39 -3.28
N ILE A 29 -11.72 -8.72 -3.26
CA ILE A 29 -11.81 -9.54 -4.50
C ILE A 29 -13.19 -9.39 -5.17
N HIS A 30 -14.27 -9.47 -4.40
CA HIS A 30 -15.63 -9.38 -4.94
C HIS A 30 -15.93 -7.99 -5.51
N THR A 31 -15.50 -6.93 -4.83
CA THR A 31 -15.63 -5.55 -5.32
C THR A 31 -14.74 -5.30 -6.54
N ALA A 32 -13.53 -5.85 -6.58
CA ALA A 32 -12.65 -5.78 -7.74
C ALA A 32 -13.28 -6.47 -8.98
N ILE A 33 -13.79 -7.70 -8.83
CA ILE A 33 -14.49 -8.41 -9.90
C ILE A 33 -15.68 -7.59 -10.41
N LYS A 34 -16.54 -7.11 -9.50
CA LYS A 34 -17.72 -6.33 -9.91
C LYS A 34 -17.34 -5.00 -10.56
N SER A 35 -16.28 -4.34 -10.11
CA SER A 35 -15.77 -3.13 -10.76
C SER A 35 -15.30 -3.42 -12.18
N GLY A 36 -14.60 -4.53 -12.41
CA GLY A 36 -14.19 -4.96 -13.75
C GLY A 36 -15.39 -5.24 -14.68
N MET A 37 -16.46 -5.86 -14.15
CA MET A 37 -17.69 -6.09 -14.93
C MET A 37 -18.35 -4.76 -15.36
N ILE A 38 -18.51 -3.81 -14.44
CA ILE A 38 -19.11 -2.50 -14.75
C ILE A 38 -18.22 -1.73 -15.74
N ALA A 39 -16.89 -1.81 -15.57
CA ALA A 39 -15.95 -1.19 -16.51
C ALA A 39 -16.08 -1.80 -17.91
N ALA A 40 -16.19 -3.13 -18.04
CA ALA A 40 -16.37 -3.79 -19.32
C ALA A 40 -17.69 -3.40 -20.01
N GLU A 41 -18.80 -3.34 -19.27
CA GLU A 41 -20.10 -2.84 -19.77
C GLU A 41 -19.98 -1.38 -20.26
N THR A 42 -19.27 -0.54 -19.50
CA THR A 42 -19.05 0.88 -19.85
C THR A 42 -18.18 1.02 -21.11
N ILE A 43 -17.10 0.24 -21.21
CA ILE A 43 -16.21 0.22 -22.38
C ILE A 43 -16.98 -0.22 -23.62
N LEU A 44 -17.80 -1.26 -23.53
CA LEU A 44 -18.63 -1.71 -24.65
C LEU A 44 -19.59 -0.61 -25.11
N ALA A 45 -20.26 0.06 -24.18
CA ALA A 45 -21.14 1.19 -24.51
C ALA A 45 -20.38 2.35 -25.18
N SER A 46 -19.14 2.60 -24.76
CA SER A 46 -18.26 3.62 -25.33
C SER A 46 -17.84 3.28 -26.75
N LEU A 47 -17.46 2.02 -27.00
CA LEU A 47 -17.11 1.50 -28.33
C LEU A 47 -18.29 1.59 -29.31
N VAL A 48 -19.50 1.26 -28.86
CA VAL A 48 -20.71 1.35 -29.71
C VAL A 48 -21.06 2.80 -30.07
N LYS A 49 -20.81 3.74 -29.17
CA LYS A 49 -21.03 5.17 -29.39
C LYS A 49 -19.87 5.86 -30.11
N ASP A 50 -18.71 5.21 -30.19
CA ASP A 50 -17.43 5.80 -30.59
C ASP A 50 -17.08 7.07 -29.79
N ASP A 51 -17.30 7.02 -28.47
CA ASP A 51 -17.00 8.13 -27.55
C ASP A 51 -16.32 7.62 -26.29
N TYR A 52 -15.05 7.99 -26.14
CA TYR A 52 -14.19 7.62 -25.01
C TYR A 52 -13.93 8.80 -24.06
N SER A 53 -14.70 9.88 -24.19
CA SER A 53 -14.59 11.03 -23.29
C SER A 53 -15.12 10.68 -21.89
N LEU A 54 -14.72 11.50 -20.91
CA LEU A 54 -15.25 11.44 -19.55
C LEU A 54 -16.79 11.49 -19.53
N SER A 55 -17.42 12.20 -20.47
CA SER A 55 -18.89 12.32 -20.50
C SER A 55 -19.60 10.98 -20.74
N THR A 56 -18.96 10.05 -21.44
CA THR A 56 -19.47 8.67 -21.60
C THR A 56 -18.91 7.74 -20.52
N LEU A 57 -17.63 7.88 -20.17
CA LEU A 57 -16.95 6.99 -19.21
C LEU A 57 -17.35 7.22 -17.74
N GLU A 58 -17.90 8.39 -17.37
CA GLU A 58 -18.39 8.66 -16.01
C GLU A 58 -19.52 7.71 -15.57
N ALA A 59 -20.20 7.07 -16.53
CA ALA A 59 -21.16 6.01 -16.28
C ALA A 59 -20.57 4.86 -15.45
N TYR A 60 -19.27 4.57 -15.60
CA TYR A 60 -18.57 3.57 -14.78
C TYR A 60 -18.54 3.97 -13.31
N GLU A 61 -18.10 5.20 -13.00
CA GLU A 61 -18.01 5.67 -11.62
C GLU A 61 -19.40 5.70 -10.96
N LYS A 62 -20.41 6.17 -11.70
CA LYS A 62 -21.81 6.13 -11.26
C LYS A 62 -22.26 4.70 -10.98
N GLY A 63 -22.03 3.78 -11.91
CA GLY A 63 -22.40 2.37 -11.77
C GLY A 63 -21.73 1.70 -10.56
N VAL A 64 -20.45 1.98 -10.31
CA VAL A 64 -19.73 1.48 -9.11
C VAL A 64 -20.38 2.01 -7.84
N ARG A 65 -20.68 3.30 -7.77
CA ARG A 65 -21.30 3.95 -6.59
C ARG A 65 -22.73 3.47 -6.34
N GLU A 66 -23.50 3.17 -7.37
CA GLU A 66 -24.87 2.67 -7.28
C GLU A 66 -24.93 1.15 -7.02
N SER A 67 -23.87 0.42 -7.33
CA SER A 67 -23.77 -1.01 -7.04
C SER A 67 -23.62 -1.32 -5.54
N TYR A 68 -23.58 -2.61 -5.19
CA TYR A 68 -23.30 -3.03 -3.82
C TYR A 68 -21.94 -2.53 -3.30
N ILE A 69 -20.98 -2.21 -4.19
CA ILE A 69 -19.66 -1.69 -3.82
C ILE A 69 -19.84 -0.38 -3.05
N GLY A 70 -20.61 0.57 -3.61
CA GLY A 70 -20.87 1.85 -2.96
C GLY A 70 -21.56 1.71 -1.60
N GLY A 71 -22.58 0.86 -1.52
CA GLY A 71 -23.29 0.57 -0.28
C GLY A 71 -22.42 -0.09 0.79
N GLU A 72 -21.54 -1.01 0.40
CA GLU A 72 -20.60 -1.69 1.27
C GLU A 72 -19.53 -0.72 1.81
N LEU A 73 -18.86 0.01 0.94
CA LEU A 73 -17.81 0.97 1.32
C LEU A 73 -18.36 2.17 2.08
N TYR A 74 -19.63 2.53 1.88
CA TYR A 74 -20.29 3.57 2.67
C TYR A 74 -20.39 3.17 4.15
N LYS A 75 -20.74 1.90 4.43
CA LYS A 75 -20.92 1.38 5.80
C LYS A 75 -19.61 1.33 6.58
N SER A 76 -18.51 1.00 5.91
CA SER A 76 -17.18 0.84 6.50
C SER A 76 -16.27 2.07 6.38
N ARG A 77 -16.75 3.19 5.81
CA ARG A 77 -15.94 4.37 5.43
C ARG A 77 -15.10 5.01 6.55
N ASN A 78 -15.49 4.80 7.80
CA ASN A 78 -14.88 5.38 8.99
C ASN A 78 -14.07 4.35 9.81
N PHE A 79 -13.99 3.10 9.35
CA PHE A 79 -13.44 1.99 10.13
C PHE A 79 -12.00 2.24 10.55
N HIS A 80 -11.08 2.46 9.61
CA HIS A 80 -9.66 2.66 9.93
C HIS A 80 -9.41 3.94 10.74
N GLN A 81 -10.03 5.06 10.36
CA GLN A 81 -9.82 6.36 10.99
C GLN A 81 -10.30 6.37 12.45
N ALA A 82 -11.25 5.50 12.79
CA ALA A 82 -11.68 5.35 14.18
C ALA A 82 -10.57 4.84 15.10
N PHE A 83 -9.65 4.02 14.58
CA PHE A 83 -8.55 3.44 15.35
C PHE A 83 -7.37 4.39 15.57
N ASP A 84 -7.33 5.56 14.91
CA ASP A 84 -6.32 6.59 15.15
C ASP A 84 -6.32 7.08 16.61
N LYS A 85 -7.48 6.98 17.29
CA LYS A 85 -7.64 7.34 18.71
C LYS A 85 -7.46 6.14 19.65
N GLY A 86 -6.92 5.04 19.15
CA GLY A 86 -6.69 3.81 19.90
C GLY A 86 -7.85 2.81 19.81
N ARG A 87 -7.57 1.60 20.30
CA ARG A 87 -8.44 0.42 20.16
C ARG A 87 -9.86 0.63 20.68
N ILE A 88 -10.02 1.23 21.87
CA ILE A 88 -11.34 1.37 22.50
C ILE A 88 -12.23 2.35 21.71
N ALA A 89 -11.69 3.51 21.33
CA ALA A 89 -12.40 4.46 20.49
C ALA A 89 -12.74 3.87 19.12
N GLY A 90 -11.79 3.14 18.53
CA GLY A 90 -11.99 2.40 17.28
C GLY A 90 -13.15 1.43 17.33
N LEU A 91 -13.18 0.57 18.34
CA LEU A 91 -14.25 -0.42 18.55
C LEU A 91 -15.61 0.24 18.81
N ALA A 92 -15.65 1.30 19.61
CA ALA A 92 -16.89 2.02 19.89
C ALA A 92 -17.49 2.64 18.61
N VAL A 93 -16.67 3.34 17.83
CA VAL A 93 -17.10 3.94 16.56
C VAL A 93 -17.47 2.87 15.52
N ALA A 94 -16.70 1.78 15.43
CA ALA A 94 -17.02 0.66 14.56
C ALA A 94 -18.40 0.09 14.90
N GLY A 95 -18.67 -0.22 16.18
CA GLY A 95 -19.97 -0.73 16.62
C GLY A 95 -21.13 0.21 16.31
N ILE A 96 -20.96 1.52 16.55
CA ILE A 96 -21.96 2.54 16.20
C ILE A 96 -22.17 2.63 14.67
N SER A 97 -21.08 2.57 13.90
CA SER A 97 -21.14 2.58 12.43
C SER A 97 -21.89 1.36 11.91
N THR A 98 -21.63 0.17 12.47
CA THR A 98 -22.35 -1.06 12.12
C THR A 98 -23.85 -0.94 12.43
N LEU A 99 -24.22 -0.46 13.62
CA LEU A 99 -25.63 -0.30 14.04
C LEU A 99 -26.39 0.71 13.17
N THR A 100 -25.72 1.78 12.73
CA THR A 100 -26.35 2.86 11.94
C THR A 100 -26.18 2.69 10.43
N GLY A 101 -25.54 1.61 9.98
CA GLY A 101 -25.21 1.39 8.57
C GLY A 101 -24.31 2.48 7.99
N GLY A 102 -23.35 2.98 8.77
CA GLY A 102 -22.40 4.02 8.39
C GLY A 102 -22.96 5.44 8.42
N ARG A 103 -24.20 5.65 8.87
CA ARG A 103 -24.83 6.98 8.95
C ARG A 103 -24.23 7.83 10.06
N PHE A 104 -23.82 7.23 11.17
CA PHE A 104 -23.17 7.92 12.28
C PHE A 104 -21.94 7.12 12.79
N PRO A 105 -20.83 7.78 13.15
CA PRO A 105 -20.56 9.22 12.94
C PRO A 105 -20.56 9.59 11.45
N ARG A 106 -20.67 10.89 11.16
CA ARG A 106 -20.42 11.42 9.80
C ARG A 106 -18.96 11.13 9.41
N ARG A 107 -18.56 11.58 8.23
CA ARG A 107 -17.21 11.35 7.68
C ARG A 107 -16.12 11.82 8.67
N ILE A 108 -15.18 10.92 8.97
CA ILE A 108 -13.94 11.22 9.68
C ILE A 108 -12.82 11.42 8.64
N PRO A 109 -12.02 12.49 8.71
CA PRO A 109 -10.92 12.70 7.78
C PRO A 109 -9.83 11.64 7.95
N ILE A 110 -9.18 11.28 6.84
CA ILE A 110 -8.05 10.34 6.80
C ILE A 110 -6.75 11.10 6.56
N LYS A 111 -5.64 10.58 7.10
CA LYS A 111 -4.27 11.06 6.82
C LYS A 111 -3.52 9.96 6.06
N ALA A 112 -2.50 10.36 5.29
CA ALA A 112 -1.64 9.41 4.59
C ALA A 112 -0.81 8.59 5.60
N GLY A 113 -0.53 7.32 5.27
CA GLY A 113 0.13 6.36 6.17
C GLY A 113 1.46 6.88 6.73
N HIS A 114 2.36 7.37 5.88
CA HIS A 114 3.66 7.92 6.30
C HIS A 114 3.53 9.07 7.33
N LYS A 115 2.43 9.83 7.33
CA LYS A 115 2.20 10.94 8.29
C LYS A 115 1.89 10.45 9.71
N HIS A 116 1.62 9.16 9.90
CA HIS A 116 1.48 8.56 11.22
C HIS A 116 2.83 8.17 11.83
N MET A 117 3.92 8.23 11.06
CA MET A 117 5.26 7.91 11.56
C MET A 117 5.73 8.97 12.55
N VAL A 118 6.17 8.52 13.72
CA VAL A 118 6.72 9.38 14.76
C VAL A 118 8.25 9.42 14.66
N GLN A 119 8.83 10.56 14.98
CA GLN A 119 10.29 10.68 15.01
C GLN A 119 10.88 9.73 16.05
N PHE A 120 12.02 9.14 15.68
CA PHE A 120 12.78 8.24 16.53
C PHE A 120 13.30 9.01 17.74
N SER A 121 12.84 8.62 18.92
CA SER A 121 13.23 9.28 20.17
C SER A 121 14.52 8.74 20.77
N GLY A 122 15.08 7.65 20.20
CA GLY A 122 16.23 6.92 20.77
C GLY A 122 15.98 6.25 22.13
N LYS A 123 14.81 6.49 22.74
CA LYS A 123 14.48 6.03 24.10
C LYS A 123 13.85 4.65 24.14
N ASN A 124 13.25 4.24 23.03
CA ASN A 124 12.70 2.90 22.88
C ASN A 124 13.79 2.10 22.15
N GLY A 125 14.54 1.29 22.90
CA GLY A 125 15.50 0.35 22.31
C GLY A 125 14.80 -0.64 21.35
N ASP A 126 15.58 -1.52 20.73
CA ASP A 126 15.00 -2.54 19.86
C ASP A 126 14.16 -3.52 20.68
N ARG A 127 12.83 -3.41 20.55
CA ARG A 127 11.85 -4.29 21.22
C ARG A 127 12.06 -5.76 20.85
N TYR A 128 12.69 -6.02 19.71
CA TYR A 128 12.87 -7.35 19.14
C TYR A 128 14.32 -7.84 19.23
N ALA A 129 15.21 -7.17 19.98
CA ALA A 129 16.62 -7.52 20.08
C ALA A 129 16.86 -8.98 20.54
N ASP A 130 15.99 -9.49 21.41
CA ASP A 130 16.09 -10.85 21.96
C ASP A 130 15.28 -11.88 21.16
N LEU A 131 14.69 -11.51 20.02
CA LEU A 131 13.92 -12.43 19.19
C LEU A 131 14.83 -13.48 18.58
N LYS A 132 14.53 -14.75 18.83
CA LYS A 132 15.24 -15.89 18.24
C LYS A 132 14.45 -16.46 17.07
N TYR A 133 15.13 -16.65 15.95
CA TYR A 133 14.61 -17.34 14.77
C TYR A 133 14.92 -18.82 14.90
N ASP A 134 13.89 -19.67 14.92
CA ASP A 134 14.02 -21.12 15.10
C ASP A 134 13.81 -21.92 13.80
N ASP A 135 13.56 -21.23 12.68
CA ASP A 135 13.26 -21.77 11.36
C ASP A 135 12.11 -22.80 11.36
N LYS A 136 11.21 -22.73 12.34
CA LYS A 136 10.02 -23.58 12.48
C LYS A 136 8.75 -22.76 12.67
N LEU A 137 8.76 -21.87 13.64
CA LEU A 137 7.69 -20.93 13.96
C LEU A 137 8.09 -19.49 13.70
N THR A 138 9.38 -19.16 13.86
CA THR A 138 9.96 -17.84 13.61
C THR A 138 11.06 -17.93 12.57
N PHE A 139 10.93 -17.12 11.53
CA PHE A 139 11.85 -17.07 10.40
C PHE A 139 12.44 -15.67 10.28
N ASN A 140 13.67 -15.58 9.80
CA ASN A 140 14.27 -14.29 9.48
C ASN A 140 13.78 -13.80 8.10
N LYS A 141 13.96 -12.50 7.82
CA LYS A 141 13.49 -11.88 6.55
C LYS A 141 14.07 -12.55 5.30
N LEU A 142 15.32 -13.02 5.32
CA LEU A 142 15.95 -13.63 4.15
C LEU A 142 15.34 -14.99 3.83
N THR A 143 14.99 -15.77 4.85
CA THR A 143 14.24 -17.02 4.68
C THR A 143 12.86 -16.77 4.05
N ASP A 144 12.17 -15.71 4.48
CA ASP A 144 10.87 -15.33 3.89
C ASP A 144 11.01 -14.86 2.42
N VAL A 145 12.06 -14.09 2.10
CA VAL A 145 12.40 -13.72 0.72
C VAL A 145 12.62 -14.97 -0.14
N TYR A 146 13.38 -15.94 0.37
CA TYR A 146 13.59 -17.21 -0.33
C TYR A 146 12.25 -17.93 -0.60
N TYR A 147 11.35 -18.02 0.38
CA TYR A 147 10.05 -18.67 0.20
C TYR A 147 9.10 -17.91 -0.74
N SER A 148 9.23 -16.59 -0.85
CA SER A 148 8.50 -15.80 -1.85
C SER A 148 8.90 -16.18 -3.29
N SER A 149 10.05 -16.85 -3.46
CA SER A 149 10.64 -17.18 -4.76
C SER A 149 10.78 -15.95 -5.66
N THR A 150 10.98 -14.77 -5.06
CA THR A 150 11.17 -13.53 -5.81
C THR A 150 12.53 -13.49 -6.48
N GLN A 151 12.57 -13.09 -7.74
CA GLN A 151 13.78 -13.02 -8.54
C GLN A 151 13.69 -11.88 -9.55
N HIS A 152 14.84 -11.28 -9.86
CA HIS A 152 15.00 -10.24 -10.87
C HIS A 152 16.34 -10.48 -11.58
N ASP A 153 16.46 -10.07 -12.83
CA ASP A 153 17.77 -9.96 -13.48
C ASP A 153 18.61 -8.90 -12.74
N GLU A 154 19.82 -9.26 -12.31
CA GLU A 154 20.71 -8.37 -11.56
C GLU A 154 21.40 -7.32 -12.45
N ASP A 155 21.44 -7.54 -13.78
CA ASP A 155 22.01 -6.59 -14.75
C ASP A 155 20.98 -5.51 -15.19
N GLN A 156 19.76 -5.56 -14.65
CA GLN A 156 18.72 -4.55 -14.90
C GLN A 156 18.87 -3.32 -13.97
N PRO A 157 18.38 -2.14 -14.37
CA PRO A 157 18.37 -0.98 -13.49
C PRO A 157 17.45 -1.20 -12.27
N CYS A 158 17.88 -0.72 -11.11
CA CYS A 158 17.07 -0.76 -9.89
C CYS A 158 15.74 -0.02 -10.10
N HIS A 159 14.63 -0.72 -9.88
CA HIS A 159 13.26 -0.19 -10.03
C HIS A 159 12.74 0.57 -8.78
N LEU A 160 13.63 0.84 -7.82
CA LEU A 160 13.36 1.54 -6.58
C LEU A 160 14.20 2.81 -6.57
N HIS A 161 13.66 3.88 -7.15
CA HIS A 161 14.39 5.12 -7.34
C HIS A 161 14.34 5.93 -6.05
N VAL A 162 15.51 6.21 -5.47
CA VAL A 162 15.63 7.10 -4.31
C VAL A 162 16.12 8.46 -4.82
N LEU A 163 15.24 9.48 -4.75
CA LEU A 163 15.50 10.78 -5.37
C LEU A 163 16.70 11.53 -4.77
N ASP A 164 16.94 11.37 -3.46
CA ASP A 164 18.10 11.94 -2.78
C ASP A 164 18.58 11.00 -1.66
N THR A 165 19.67 10.28 -1.93
CA THR A 165 20.26 9.34 -0.97
C THR A 165 20.90 10.04 0.23
N ASN A 166 21.23 11.34 0.15
CA ASN A 166 21.77 12.08 1.30
C ASN A 166 20.72 12.22 2.40
N ILE A 167 19.44 12.36 2.04
CA ILE A 167 18.34 12.35 3.02
C ILE A 167 18.34 11.03 3.79
N CYS A 168 18.57 9.90 3.11
CA CYS A 168 18.63 8.59 3.75
C CYS A 168 19.81 8.47 4.72
N ILE A 169 20.99 9.01 4.36
CA ILE A 169 22.23 8.91 5.14
C ILE A 169 22.22 9.85 6.36
N ASP A 170 21.66 11.05 6.21
CA ASP A 170 21.75 12.09 7.23
C ASP A 170 20.45 12.25 8.02
N ARG A 171 19.42 12.76 7.34
CA ARG A 171 18.22 13.27 8.00
C ARG A 171 17.33 12.14 8.48
N CYS A 172 17.10 11.15 7.62
CA CYS A 172 16.28 9.98 7.91
C CYS A 172 16.88 9.13 9.03
N THR A 173 18.21 8.94 9.05
CA THR A 173 18.90 8.27 10.14
C THR A 173 18.66 8.96 11.48
N LYS A 174 18.74 10.30 11.52
CA LYS A 174 18.57 11.07 12.76
C LYS A 174 17.12 11.19 13.21
N GLU A 175 16.22 11.52 12.28
CA GLU A 175 14.81 11.80 12.61
C GLU A 175 13.98 10.53 12.75
N TYR A 176 14.28 9.47 12.01
CA TYR A 176 13.44 8.26 11.94
C TYR A 176 14.20 6.93 12.06
N GLY A 177 15.54 6.95 12.10
CA GLY A 177 16.34 5.73 12.23
C GLY A 177 16.27 4.80 11.01
N ASN A 178 16.15 5.34 9.79
CA ASN A 178 16.03 4.55 8.55
C ASN A 178 14.91 3.49 8.61
N PRO A 179 13.64 3.89 8.74
CA PRO A 179 12.52 2.97 8.94
C PRO A 179 12.32 1.99 7.78
N CYS A 180 12.89 2.27 6.60
CA CYS A 180 12.86 1.39 5.45
C CYS A 180 13.53 0.03 5.67
N GLU A 181 14.55 -0.06 6.53
CA GLU A 181 15.16 -1.33 6.92
C GLU A 181 14.16 -2.22 7.71
N ASN A 182 13.16 -1.59 8.32
CA ASN A 182 12.19 -2.24 9.20
C ASN A 182 10.88 -2.56 8.50
N PHE A 183 10.22 -1.56 7.90
CA PHE A 183 8.92 -1.76 7.24
C PHE A 183 9.03 -2.54 5.93
N CYS A 184 10.22 -2.61 5.31
CA CYS A 184 10.41 -3.41 4.12
C CYS A 184 10.31 -4.88 4.52
N PRO A 185 9.36 -5.64 3.92
CA PRO A 185 9.19 -7.04 4.26
C PRO A 185 10.29 -7.94 3.68
N ALA A 186 11.12 -7.41 2.77
CA ALA A 186 11.99 -8.21 1.92
C ALA A 186 13.47 -7.83 1.98
N ASN A 187 13.92 -7.16 3.05
CA ASN A 187 15.33 -6.80 3.27
C ASN A 187 15.99 -6.10 2.06
N VAL A 188 15.25 -5.21 1.41
CA VAL A 188 15.69 -4.52 0.19
C VAL A 188 16.61 -3.34 0.51
N TYR A 189 16.34 -2.61 1.59
CA TYR A 189 17.11 -1.43 1.97
C TYR A 189 18.03 -1.79 3.12
N GLU A 190 19.31 -1.43 2.98
CA GLU A 190 20.33 -1.66 4.00
C GLU A 190 21.31 -0.48 4.04
N MET A 191 21.60 0.03 5.23
CA MET A 191 22.58 1.09 5.43
C MET A 191 23.95 0.48 5.75
N VAL A 192 24.79 0.31 4.73
CA VAL A 192 26.12 -0.34 4.81
C VAL A 192 27.23 0.66 5.16
N GLU A 193 28.25 0.20 5.89
CA GLU A 193 29.43 1.01 6.20
C GLU A 193 30.42 1.04 5.02
N GLU A 194 31.00 2.21 4.73
CA GLU A 194 32.02 2.40 3.68
C GLU A 194 33.41 2.76 4.23
N GLY A 195 33.63 2.54 5.54
CA GLY A 195 34.84 2.97 6.24
C GLY A 195 34.78 4.43 6.70
N GLU A 196 35.72 4.82 7.58
CA GLU A 196 35.80 6.15 8.20
C GLU A 196 34.49 6.61 8.89
N GLY A 197 33.63 5.69 9.33
CA GLY A 197 32.33 5.99 9.93
C GLY A 197 31.27 6.51 8.94
N ARG A 198 31.53 6.45 7.63
CA ARG A 198 30.56 6.80 6.59
C ARG A 198 29.65 5.60 6.31
N ARG A 199 28.38 5.89 6.04
CA ARG A 199 27.39 4.90 5.62
C ARG A 199 26.82 5.31 4.27
N ARG A 200 26.43 4.31 3.47
CA ARG A 200 25.63 4.52 2.26
C ARG A 200 24.38 3.66 2.29
N LEU A 201 23.39 4.06 1.51
CA LEU A 201 22.25 3.21 1.21
C LEU A 201 22.65 2.16 0.16
N HIS A 202 22.46 0.89 0.48
CA HIS A 202 22.50 -0.23 -0.46
C HIS A 202 21.07 -0.70 -0.73
N ILE A 203 20.74 -0.93 -2.00
CA ILE A 203 19.40 -1.37 -2.43
C ILE A 203 19.50 -2.74 -3.11
N ASN A 204 19.16 -3.80 -2.37
CA ASN A 204 19.04 -5.18 -2.84
C ASN A 204 17.72 -5.37 -3.62
N PHE A 205 17.56 -4.68 -4.74
CA PHE A 205 16.28 -4.63 -5.47
C PHE A 205 15.81 -6.01 -5.96
N SER A 206 16.72 -6.96 -6.16
CA SER A 206 16.39 -8.35 -6.54
C SER A 206 15.52 -9.06 -5.51
N ASN A 207 15.56 -8.64 -4.24
CA ASN A 207 14.70 -9.17 -3.18
C ASN A 207 13.27 -8.58 -3.21
N CYS A 208 12.99 -7.56 -4.01
CA CYS A 208 11.72 -6.84 -3.95
C CYS A 208 10.52 -7.76 -4.21
N VAL A 209 9.49 -7.71 -3.35
CA VAL A 209 8.25 -8.49 -3.50
C VAL A 209 7.07 -7.66 -4.00
N HIS A 210 7.34 -6.46 -4.50
CA HIS A 210 6.38 -5.54 -5.14
C HIS A 210 5.21 -5.10 -4.24
N CYS A 211 5.37 -5.18 -2.92
CA CYS A 211 4.33 -4.81 -1.94
C CYS A 211 3.95 -3.32 -1.90
N LYS A 212 4.76 -2.45 -2.50
CA LYS A 212 4.61 -0.97 -2.52
C LYS A 212 4.73 -0.26 -1.16
N THR A 213 5.02 -0.97 -0.07
CA THR A 213 5.13 -0.36 1.27
C THR A 213 6.13 0.80 1.34
N CYS A 214 7.28 0.67 0.66
CA CYS A 214 8.33 1.69 0.72
C CYS A 214 7.92 3.04 0.11
N ASP A 215 7.27 3.01 -1.05
CA ASP A 215 6.66 4.17 -1.71
C ASP A 215 5.58 4.82 -0.82
N ILE A 216 4.74 4.01 -0.17
CA ILE A 216 3.63 4.49 0.67
C ILE A 216 4.09 5.05 2.03
N MET A 217 5.07 4.40 2.68
CA MET A 217 5.39 4.61 4.09
C MET A 217 6.67 5.40 4.35
N ASP A 218 7.47 5.70 3.33
CA ASP A 218 8.63 6.57 3.48
C ASP A 218 8.19 7.97 4.01
N PRO A 219 8.68 8.41 5.19
CA PRO A 219 8.31 9.70 5.78
C PRO A 219 8.68 10.90 4.90
N TYR A 220 9.66 10.77 3.99
CA TYR A 220 10.06 11.85 3.09
C TYR A 220 9.42 11.77 1.70
N GLN A 221 8.79 10.65 1.36
CA GLN A 221 8.17 10.40 0.05
C GLN A 221 9.15 10.61 -1.11
N ILE A 222 10.36 10.06 -0.97
CA ILE A 222 11.47 10.13 -1.95
C ILE A 222 11.82 8.78 -2.57
N ILE A 223 11.10 7.71 -2.22
CA ILE A 223 11.21 6.39 -2.85
C ILE A 223 10.10 6.28 -3.89
N ASP A 224 10.47 6.22 -5.17
CA ASP A 224 9.55 6.01 -6.29
C ASP A 224 9.69 4.57 -6.78
N TRP A 225 8.61 3.79 -6.63
CA TRP A 225 8.55 2.42 -7.13
C TRP A 225 8.07 2.45 -8.57
N VAL A 226 8.85 1.88 -9.47
CA VAL A 226 8.44 1.64 -10.86
C VAL A 226 8.40 0.15 -11.17
N PRO A 227 7.63 -0.30 -12.17
CA PRO A 227 7.69 -1.69 -12.61
C PRO A 227 9.12 -2.05 -13.08
N PRO A 228 9.70 -3.17 -12.62
CA PRO A 228 10.91 -3.73 -13.21
C PRO A 228 10.63 -4.35 -14.59
N GLU A 229 11.66 -4.97 -15.18
CA GLU A 229 11.48 -5.80 -16.36
C GLU A 229 10.43 -6.90 -16.15
N GLY A 230 9.67 -7.19 -17.21
CA GLY A 230 8.57 -8.15 -17.18
C GLY A 230 9.06 -9.55 -16.81
N GLY A 231 8.37 -10.19 -15.86
CA GLY A 231 8.73 -11.51 -15.35
C GLY A 231 9.57 -11.48 -14.06
N GLY A 232 10.13 -10.32 -13.70
CA GLY A 232 10.72 -10.12 -12.37
C GLY A 232 9.67 -10.01 -11.27
N GLY A 233 10.06 -10.34 -10.03
CA GLY A 233 9.22 -10.27 -8.84
C GLY A 233 8.90 -11.63 -8.23
N PRO A 234 7.93 -11.67 -7.31
CA PRO A 234 7.59 -12.88 -6.56
C PRO A 234 6.94 -13.95 -7.43
N ASN A 235 7.25 -15.22 -7.16
CA ASN A 235 6.67 -16.38 -7.83
C ASN A 235 5.78 -17.17 -6.85
N TYR A 236 4.64 -16.58 -6.52
CA TYR A 236 3.71 -17.14 -5.54
C TYR A 236 2.93 -18.32 -6.11
N LYS A 237 2.92 -19.46 -5.38
CA LYS A 237 2.09 -20.63 -5.68
C LYS A 237 1.05 -20.80 -4.59
N ASN A 238 -0.24 -20.76 -4.95
CA ASN A 238 -1.37 -20.94 -4.03
C ASN A 238 -1.37 -19.95 -2.84
N MET A 239 -0.97 -18.70 -3.08
CA MET A 239 -1.21 -17.59 -2.14
C MET A 239 -2.65 -17.10 -2.18
#